data_AF-A0A1G1H838-F1
#
_entry.id   AF-A0A1G1H838-F1
#
_cell.length_a   1.000
_cell.length_b   1.000
_cell.length_c   1.000
_cell.angle_alpha   90.00
_cell.angle_beta   90.00
_cell.angle_gamma   90.00
#
_symmetry.space_group_name_H-M   'P 1'
#
loop_
_entity.id
_entity.type
_entity.pdbx_description
1 polymer ?
#
loop_
_entity_poly.entity_id
_entity_poly.type
_entity_poly.pdbx_seq_one_letter_code
_entity_poly.pdbx_strand_id
1 'polypeptide(L)'
;MCCDPWWGIIVFTVIKKDGLSRMDSFKNDVIKEIRARAERIRERYVTDEVSSRRLFKEPERYNVKVEDIKFKDQSVMISLRAMFAFRCLFLSEEKTCAIHPAVLGGNDIRPQHCGFMGSIDARLGEKGYCRIIHAAGASSDDVDALASAIAFERDVIERCFNGGVPSIEKGVEAVIEEVKFYFLKHTEHFTSAANKENPSRNEPCFCGSGKKYKKCHGQ
;
A
#
# COMPACT_ATOMS: atom_id res chain seq x y z
N MET A 1 -17.67 13.89 -2.96
CA MET A 1 -16.34 14.28 -3.50
C MET A 1 -15.41 13.10 -3.33
N CYS A 2 -15.00 12.47 -4.43
CA CYS A 2 -14.39 11.14 -4.43
C CYS A 2 -12.85 11.11 -4.42
N CYS A 3 -12.15 12.26 -4.48
CA CYS A 3 -10.71 12.30 -4.81
C CYS A 3 -9.82 13.13 -3.87
N ASP A 4 -10.25 13.44 -2.64
CA ASP A 4 -9.54 14.38 -1.74
C ASP A 4 -9.14 13.76 -0.38
N PRO A 5 -7.93 13.18 -0.26
CA PRO A 5 -7.06 12.71 -1.33
C PRO A 5 -7.53 11.35 -1.89
N TRP A 6 -7.06 11.01 -3.09
CA TRP A 6 -7.25 9.68 -3.68
C TRP A 6 -6.30 8.67 -3.02
N TRP A 7 -6.82 7.48 -2.70
CA TRP A 7 -6.02 6.41 -2.10
C TRP A 7 -5.74 5.27 -3.06
N GLY A 8 -4.48 5.10 -3.42
CA GLY A 8 -4.02 3.88 -4.09
C GLY A 8 -3.76 2.82 -3.04
N ILE A 9 -4.46 1.69 -3.09
CA ILE A 9 -4.19 0.54 -2.19
C ILE A 9 -3.53 -0.57 -3.01
N ILE A 10 -2.35 -0.99 -2.58
CA ILE A 10 -1.63 -2.09 -3.22
C ILE A 10 -1.23 -3.09 -2.16
N VAL A 11 -1.63 -4.34 -2.38
CA VAL A 11 -1.12 -5.48 -1.62
C VAL A 11 -0.07 -6.18 -2.48
N PHE A 12 1.10 -6.43 -1.92
CA PHE A 12 2.20 -7.13 -2.60
C PHE A 12 3.00 -7.96 -1.61
N THR A 13 3.73 -8.94 -2.13
CA THR A 13 4.56 -9.82 -1.31
C THR A 13 6.02 -9.64 -1.66
N VAL A 14 6.87 -9.45 -0.64
CA VAL A 14 8.32 -9.46 -0.77
C VAL A 14 8.84 -10.83 -0.37
N ILE A 15 9.62 -11.47 -1.24
CA ILE A 15 10.18 -12.81 -1.01
C ILE A 15 11.68 -12.70 -0.78
N LYS A 16 12.16 -13.27 0.31
CA LYS A 16 13.59 -13.32 0.67
C LYS A 16 14.05 -14.76 0.77
N LYS A 17 14.80 -15.21 -0.24
CA LYS A 17 15.14 -16.64 -0.48
C LYS A 17 16.06 -17.27 0.56
N ASP A 18 16.80 -16.45 1.31
CA ASP A 18 17.77 -16.87 2.33
C ASP A 18 17.46 -16.20 3.68
N GLY A 19 16.17 -15.95 3.94
CA GLY A 19 15.72 -15.19 5.10
C GLY A 19 16.12 -13.71 5.11
N LEU A 20 16.02 -13.08 6.28
CA LEU A 20 16.31 -11.65 6.50
C LEU A 20 17.72 -11.44 7.09
N SER A 21 18.74 -11.99 6.43
CA SER A 21 20.13 -11.89 6.90
C SER A 21 20.63 -10.45 7.06
N ARG A 22 20.08 -9.50 6.29
CA ARG A 22 20.39 -8.06 6.37
C ARG A 22 19.12 -7.22 6.31
N MET A 23 18.71 -6.68 7.46
CA MET A 23 17.49 -5.87 7.56
C MET A 23 17.55 -4.61 6.69
N ASP A 24 18.71 -3.99 6.52
CA ASP A 24 18.87 -2.82 5.64
C ASP A 24 18.62 -3.15 4.16
N SER A 25 19.04 -4.34 3.71
CA SER A 25 18.75 -4.80 2.35
C SER A 25 17.24 -5.03 2.16
N PHE A 26 16.57 -5.59 3.17
CA PHE A 26 15.11 -5.72 3.12
C PHE A 26 14.41 -4.36 3.11
N LYS A 27 14.82 -3.42 3.96
CA LYS A 27 14.32 -2.03 3.97
C LYS A 27 14.44 -1.39 2.59
N ASN A 28 15.61 -1.47 1.96
CA ASN A 28 15.84 -0.89 0.64
C ASN A 28 14.98 -1.54 -0.45
N ASP A 29 14.79 -2.85 -0.40
CA ASP A 29 13.92 -3.55 -1.35
C ASP A 29 12.45 -3.12 -1.18
N VAL A 30 11.95 -3.01 0.06
CA VAL A 30 10.59 -2.53 0.31
C VAL A 30 10.41 -1.09 -0.19
N ILE A 31 11.37 -0.19 0.10
CA ILE A 31 11.34 1.19 -0.40
C ILE A 31 11.28 1.22 -1.94
N LYS A 32 12.14 0.43 -2.60
CA LYS A 32 12.20 0.33 -4.06
C LYS A 32 10.85 -0.15 -4.63
N GLU A 33 10.28 -1.21 -4.05
CA GLU A 33 9.00 -1.77 -4.48
C GLU A 33 7.84 -0.79 -4.32
N ILE A 34 7.80 -0.03 -3.22
CA ILE A 34 6.78 1.00 -2.96
C ILE A 34 6.93 2.16 -3.95
N ARG A 35 8.15 2.65 -4.18
CA ARG A 35 8.42 3.75 -5.12
C ARG A 35 8.04 3.36 -6.56
N ALA A 36 8.43 2.18 -7.01
CA ALA A 36 8.08 1.69 -8.34
C ALA A 36 6.56 1.56 -8.55
N ARG A 37 5.84 1.21 -7.48
CA ARG A 37 4.37 1.13 -7.49
C ARG A 37 3.70 2.50 -7.52
N ALA A 38 4.19 3.44 -6.72
CA ALA A 38 3.71 4.82 -6.73
C ALA A 38 3.90 5.45 -8.12
N GLU A 39 5.07 5.27 -8.73
CA GLU A 39 5.34 5.79 -10.07
C GLU A 39 4.44 5.14 -11.11
N ARG A 40 4.26 3.82 -11.06
CA ARG A 40 3.34 3.12 -11.98
C ARG A 40 1.92 3.66 -11.90
N ILE A 41 1.43 4.03 -10.71
CA ILE A 41 0.12 4.70 -10.58
C ILE A 41 0.17 6.05 -11.31
N ARG A 42 1.17 6.89 -11.05
CA ARG A 42 1.28 8.21 -11.68
C ARG A 42 1.38 8.15 -13.20
N GLU A 43 2.08 7.17 -13.74
CA GLU A 43 2.27 6.98 -15.18
C GLU A 43 1.04 6.42 -15.88
N ARG A 44 0.26 5.57 -15.20
CA ARG A 44 -0.92 4.94 -15.80
C ARG A 44 -2.18 5.76 -15.65
N TYR A 45 -2.31 6.52 -14.56
CA TYR A 45 -3.45 7.38 -14.33
C TYR A 45 -3.26 8.70 -15.09
N VAL A 46 -3.50 8.65 -16.39
CA VAL A 46 -3.47 9.78 -17.32
C VAL A 46 -4.84 9.97 -17.99
N THR A 47 -5.15 11.16 -18.45
CA THR A 47 -6.38 11.42 -19.22
C THR A 47 -6.35 10.75 -20.59
N ASP A 48 -7.52 10.40 -21.11
CA ASP A 48 -7.71 9.70 -22.41
C ASP A 48 -7.71 10.65 -23.63
N GLU A 49 -7.24 11.90 -23.44
CA GLU A 49 -7.12 12.88 -24.53
C GLU A 49 -5.83 12.69 -25.33
N VAL A 50 -5.77 13.26 -26.55
CA VAL A 50 -4.60 13.15 -27.47
C VAL A 50 -3.29 13.55 -26.78
N SER A 51 -3.34 14.61 -25.98
CA SER A 51 -2.23 15.06 -25.14
C SER A 51 -2.48 14.63 -23.69
N SER A 52 -2.32 13.33 -23.43
CA SER A 52 -2.59 12.73 -22.12
C SER A 52 -1.86 13.48 -20.98
N ARG A 53 -2.59 13.80 -19.92
CA ARG A 53 -2.07 14.50 -18.73
C ARG A 53 -2.17 13.59 -17.52
N ARG A 54 -1.14 13.57 -16.67
CA ARG A 54 -1.17 12.83 -15.39
C ARG A 54 -2.28 13.37 -14.49
N LEU A 55 -2.98 12.47 -13.81
CA LEU A 55 -4.01 12.84 -12.83
C LEU A 55 -3.41 13.20 -11.47
N PHE A 56 -2.21 12.72 -11.15
CA PHE A 56 -1.66 12.80 -9.79
C PHE A 56 -0.24 13.36 -9.73
N LYS A 57 0.06 14.09 -8.65
CA LYS A 57 1.42 14.41 -8.20
C LYS A 57 2.05 13.21 -7.49
N GLU A 58 3.16 13.44 -6.78
CA GLU A 58 3.66 12.49 -5.78
C GLU A 58 2.63 12.28 -4.65
N PRO A 59 2.62 11.10 -4.01
CA PRO A 59 1.82 10.90 -2.80
C PRO A 59 2.24 11.87 -1.69
N GLU A 60 1.25 12.45 -1.02
CA GLU A 60 1.43 13.34 0.13
C GLU A 60 1.67 12.55 1.42
N ARG A 61 1.08 11.35 1.49
CA ARG A 61 1.21 10.43 2.62
C ARG A 61 1.32 8.99 2.16
N TYR A 62 2.01 8.21 2.96
CA TYR A 62 2.22 6.78 2.80
C TYR A 62 1.74 6.07 4.05
N ASN A 63 1.08 4.93 3.87
CA ASN A 63 0.76 4.02 4.97
C ASN A 63 1.17 2.62 4.53
N VAL A 64 2.05 1.96 5.28
CA VAL A 64 2.55 0.63 4.93
C VAL A 64 2.38 -0.27 6.13
N LYS A 65 1.74 -1.42 5.94
CA LYS A 65 1.47 -2.39 7.00
C LYS A 65 1.87 -3.79 6.58
N VAL A 66 2.35 -4.58 7.53
CA VAL A 66 2.48 -6.02 7.36
C VAL A 66 1.08 -6.63 7.47
N GLU A 67 0.71 -7.42 6.47
CA GLU A 67 -0.54 -8.19 6.49
C GLU A 67 -0.30 -9.60 7.01
N ASP A 68 0.81 -10.20 6.57
CA ASP A 68 1.11 -11.60 6.85
C ASP A 68 2.60 -11.87 6.64
N ILE A 69 3.14 -12.81 7.42
CA ILE A 69 4.50 -13.32 7.29
C ILE A 69 4.42 -14.83 7.23
N LYS A 70 4.80 -15.40 6.08
CA LYS A 70 4.85 -16.84 5.85
C LYS A 70 6.28 -17.30 5.63
N PHE A 71 6.52 -18.55 6.00
CA PHE A 71 7.79 -19.22 5.75
C PHE A 71 7.52 -20.40 4.83
N LYS A 72 8.36 -20.54 3.82
CA LYS A 72 8.32 -21.65 2.89
C LYS A 72 9.75 -22.02 2.51
N ASP A 73 10.15 -23.25 2.81
CA ASP A 73 11.52 -23.72 2.64
C ASP A 73 12.51 -22.80 3.38
N GLN A 74 13.52 -22.25 2.68
CA GLN A 74 14.45 -21.26 3.22
C GLN A 74 13.99 -19.81 2.97
N SER A 75 12.81 -19.62 2.40
CA SER A 75 12.28 -18.31 2.02
C SER A 75 11.32 -17.73 3.06
N VAL A 76 11.42 -16.42 3.27
CA VAL A 76 10.45 -15.62 4.02
C VAL A 76 9.61 -14.82 3.03
N MET A 77 8.29 -14.94 3.13
CA MET A 77 7.32 -14.21 2.32
C MET A 77 6.58 -13.21 3.21
N ILE A 78 6.78 -11.93 2.95
CA ILE A 78 6.17 -10.84 3.73
C ILE A 78 5.15 -10.15 2.86
N SER A 79 3.87 -10.32 3.19
CA SER A 79 2.77 -9.64 2.52
C SER A 79 2.58 -8.27 3.15
N LEU A 80 2.61 -7.25 2.30
CA LEU A 80 2.51 -5.84 2.68
C LEU A 80 1.30 -5.21 2.02
N ARG A 81 0.61 -4.34 2.75
CA ARG A 81 -0.37 -3.40 2.22
C ARG A 81 0.24 -2.00 2.25
N ALA A 82 0.47 -1.42 1.08
CA ALA A 82 0.85 -0.02 0.92
C ALA A 82 -0.35 0.80 0.45
N MET A 83 -0.57 1.94 1.10
CA MET A 83 -1.59 2.92 0.76
C MET A 83 -0.90 4.26 0.46
N PHE A 84 -1.34 4.92 -0.60
CA PHE A 84 -0.76 6.16 -1.11
C PHE A 84 -1.84 7.24 -1.18
N ALA A 85 -1.65 8.37 -0.51
CA ALA A 85 -2.54 9.52 -0.62
C ALA A 85 -2.09 10.42 -1.77
N PHE A 86 -2.68 10.26 -2.95
CA PHE A 86 -2.43 11.14 -4.09
C PHE A 86 -3.42 12.28 -4.15
N ARG A 87 -2.94 13.50 -4.40
CA ARG A 87 -3.81 14.63 -4.74
C ARG A 87 -4.05 14.68 -6.24
N CYS A 88 -5.31 14.76 -6.63
CA CYS A 88 -5.70 14.94 -8.03
C CYS A 88 -5.32 16.36 -8.51
N LEU A 89 -4.66 16.43 -9.67
CA LEU A 89 -4.25 17.68 -10.32
C LEU A 89 -5.42 18.49 -10.89
N PHE A 90 -6.58 17.85 -11.07
CA PHE A 90 -7.77 18.45 -11.62
C PHE A 90 -8.80 18.83 -10.56
N LEU A 91 -8.48 18.65 -9.28
CA LEU A 91 -9.34 19.02 -8.16
C LEU A 91 -9.02 20.46 -7.73
N SER A 92 -10.00 21.36 -7.78
CA SER A 92 -9.88 22.74 -7.30
C SER A 92 -9.84 22.83 -5.76
N GLU A 93 -9.56 24.01 -5.22
CA GLU A 93 -9.60 24.27 -3.77
C GLU A 93 -11.01 24.13 -3.20
N GLU A 94 -12.02 24.51 -3.99
CA GLU A 94 -13.45 24.29 -3.74
C GLU A 94 -13.87 22.84 -4.00
N LYS A 95 -12.90 21.95 -4.23
CA LYS A 95 -13.07 20.51 -4.40
C LYS A 95 -13.95 20.15 -5.59
N THR A 96 -13.90 20.97 -6.63
CA THR A 96 -14.56 20.69 -7.91
C THR A 96 -13.57 20.02 -8.85
N CYS A 97 -13.97 18.92 -9.49
CA CYS A 97 -13.13 18.21 -10.45
C CYS A 97 -13.32 18.78 -11.86
N ALA A 98 -12.28 19.41 -12.40
CA ALA A 98 -12.30 20.07 -13.71
C ALA A 98 -12.47 19.11 -14.90
N ILE A 99 -12.20 17.82 -14.70
CA ILE A 99 -12.36 16.77 -15.73
C ILE A 99 -13.52 15.83 -15.41
N HIS A 100 -14.42 16.24 -14.53
CA HIS A 100 -15.62 15.46 -14.23
C HIS A 100 -16.57 15.49 -15.43
N PRO A 101 -17.22 14.37 -15.80
CA PRO A 101 -18.16 14.34 -16.93
C PRO A 101 -19.26 15.39 -16.83
N ALA A 102 -19.75 15.67 -15.61
CA ALA A 102 -20.74 16.74 -15.37
C ALA A 102 -20.24 18.15 -15.74
N VAL A 103 -18.92 18.39 -15.65
CA VAL A 103 -18.28 19.66 -16.06
C VAL A 103 -17.99 19.66 -17.55
N LEU A 104 -17.70 18.50 -18.14
CA LEU A 104 -17.33 18.33 -19.54
C LEU A 104 -18.51 18.00 -20.48
N GLY A 105 -19.76 18.24 -20.06
CA GLY A 105 -20.94 17.98 -20.89
C GLY A 105 -21.14 16.50 -21.23
N GLY A 106 -20.77 15.60 -20.33
CA GLY A 106 -20.91 14.14 -20.46
C GLY A 106 -19.69 13.43 -21.03
N ASN A 107 -18.68 14.15 -21.52
CA ASN A 107 -17.45 13.54 -22.00
C ASN A 107 -16.56 13.09 -20.82
N ASP A 108 -16.32 11.79 -20.70
CA ASP A 108 -15.43 11.24 -19.66
C ASP A 108 -14.03 11.02 -20.23
N ILE A 109 -13.12 11.94 -19.91
CA ILE A 109 -11.70 11.85 -20.31
C ILE A 109 -10.81 11.27 -19.22
N ARG A 110 -11.40 10.79 -18.12
CA ARG A 110 -10.64 10.10 -17.07
C ARG A 110 -10.24 8.74 -17.60
N PRO A 111 -9.07 8.19 -17.22
CA PRO A 111 -8.69 6.88 -17.68
C PRO A 111 -9.75 5.87 -17.30
N GLN A 112 -9.94 4.86 -18.13
CA GLN A 112 -10.89 3.77 -17.87
C GLN A 112 -10.85 3.28 -16.41
N HIS A 113 -9.67 3.10 -15.81
CA HIS A 113 -9.51 2.62 -14.43
C HIS A 113 -9.79 3.66 -13.32
N CYS A 114 -9.95 4.93 -13.65
CA CYS A 114 -10.57 5.92 -12.76
C CYS A 114 -12.09 5.78 -12.73
N GLY A 115 -12.71 5.38 -13.85
CA GLY A 115 -14.11 4.97 -13.91
C GLY A 115 -14.34 3.59 -13.28
N PHE A 116 -13.41 2.64 -13.52
CA PHE A 116 -13.34 1.32 -12.89
C PHE A 116 -12.67 1.35 -11.51
N MET A 117 -12.91 2.41 -10.73
CA MET A 117 -12.79 2.37 -9.28
C MET A 117 -13.92 1.48 -8.73
N GLY A 118 -13.90 0.20 -9.10
CA GLY A 118 -15.03 -0.71 -9.05
C GLY A 118 -15.49 -0.86 -10.49
N SER A 119 -15.19 -1.99 -11.11
CA SER A 119 -16.04 -2.40 -12.22
C SER A 119 -17.50 -2.33 -11.77
N ILE A 120 -18.46 -2.03 -12.66
CA ILE A 120 -19.87 -2.34 -12.40
C ILE A 120 -20.02 -3.82 -11.99
N ASP A 121 -19.08 -4.66 -12.42
CA ASP A 121 -19.00 -6.08 -12.09
C ASP A 121 -18.20 -6.38 -10.80
N ALA A 122 -17.56 -5.38 -10.19
CA ALA A 122 -16.75 -5.58 -8.99
C ALA A 122 -17.65 -5.72 -7.76
N ARG A 123 -17.49 -6.84 -7.04
CA ARG A 123 -18.38 -7.21 -5.94
C ARG A 123 -17.92 -6.59 -4.63
N LEU A 124 -18.87 -6.48 -3.68
CA LEU A 124 -18.59 -6.09 -2.30
C LEU A 124 -17.50 -7.01 -1.72
N GLY A 125 -16.32 -6.45 -1.41
CA GLY A 125 -15.16 -7.19 -0.90
C GLY A 125 -13.99 -7.33 -1.87
N GLU A 126 -14.14 -6.91 -3.13
CA GLU A 126 -13.07 -6.93 -4.13
C GLU A 126 -12.21 -5.65 -4.12
N LYS A 127 -10.94 -5.76 -4.55
CA LYS A 127 -10.03 -4.60 -4.63
C LYS A 127 -10.51 -3.63 -5.70
N GLY A 128 -10.69 -2.37 -5.31
CA GLY A 128 -11.07 -1.28 -6.21
C GLY A 128 -12.53 -0.85 -6.09
N TYR A 129 -13.41 -1.63 -5.45
CA TYR A 129 -14.84 -1.31 -5.30
C TYR A 129 -15.12 0.07 -4.66
N CYS A 130 -15.75 0.99 -5.41
CA CYS A 130 -16.23 2.28 -4.89
C CYS A 130 -17.68 2.16 -4.41
N ARG A 131 -17.87 2.25 -3.09
CA ARG A 131 -19.19 2.24 -2.46
C ARG A 131 -20.11 3.33 -2.97
N ILE A 132 -19.55 4.48 -3.33
CA ILE A 132 -20.32 5.65 -3.82
C ILE A 132 -20.88 5.35 -5.22
N ILE A 133 -20.07 4.81 -6.13
CA ILE A 133 -20.53 4.44 -7.48
C ILE A 133 -21.57 3.33 -7.39
N HIS A 134 -21.32 2.30 -6.56
CA HIS A 134 -22.29 1.23 -6.37
C HIS A 134 -23.62 1.74 -5.78
N ALA A 135 -23.59 2.58 -4.74
CA ALA A 135 -24.80 3.17 -4.18
C ALA A 135 -25.55 4.02 -5.21
N ALA A 136 -24.84 4.82 -6.00
CA ALA A 136 -25.45 5.64 -7.06
C ALA A 136 -26.06 4.79 -8.19
N GLY A 137 -25.47 3.64 -8.51
CA GLY A 137 -25.97 2.75 -9.57
C GLY A 137 -27.07 1.78 -9.11
N ALA A 138 -27.03 1.31 -7.87
CA ALA A 138 -28.02 0.37 -7.32
C ALA A 138 -29.30 1.06 -6.85
N SER A 139 -29.20 2.32 -6.42
CA SER A 139 -30.30 3.05 -5.81
C SER A 139 -30.25 4.53 -6.22
N SER A 140 -30.50 4.82 -7.50
CA SER A 140 -30.44 6.19 -8.04
C SER A 140 -31.31 7.19 -7.28
N ASP A 141 -32.38 6.70 -6.63
CA ASP A 141 -33.37 7.51 -5.93
C ASP A 141 -33.19 7.46 -4.40
N ASP A 142 -32.25 6.66 -3.89
CA ASP A 142 -31.97 6.52 -2.44
C ASP A 142 -30.82 7.44 -2.02
N VAL A 143 -31.19 8.67 -1.71
CA VAL A 143 -30.26 9.73 -1.27
C VAL A 143 -29.54 9.33 0.02
N ASP A 144 -30.18 8.57 0.91
CA ASP A 144 -29.63 8.17 2.21
C ASP A 144 -28.57 7.07 2.07
N ALA A 145 -28.78 6.11 1.17
CA ALA A 145 -27.78 5.10 0.83
C ALA A 145 -26.51 5.75 0.21
N LEU A 146 -26.69 6.69 -0.70
CA LEU A 146 -25.58 7.44 -1.30
C LEU A 146 -24.84 8.27 -0.25
N ALA A 147 -25.56 8.97 0.63
CA ALA A 147 -24.97 9.76 1.72
C ALA A 147 -24.16 8.89 2.69
N SER A 148 -24.68 7.72 3.04
CA SER A 148 -24.01 6.74 3.91
C SER A 148 -22.73 6.19 3.28
N ALA A 149 -22.76 5.85 1.98
CA ALA A 149 -21.57 5.43 1.25
C ALA A 149 -20.48 6.52 1.22
N ILE A 150 -20.88 7.77 0.99
CA ILE A 150 -19.95 8.92 1.03
C ILE A 150 -19.35 9.10 2.43
N ALA A 151 -20.17 9.01 3.49
CA ALA A 151 -19.70 9.17 4.86
C ALA A 151 -18.70 8.07 5.25
N PHE A 152 -18.97 6.82 4.89
CA PHE A 152 -18.07 5.70 5.14
C PHE A 152 -16.71 5.88 4.43
N GLU A 153 -16.72 6.21 3.13
CA GLU A 153 -15.48 6.43 2.39
C GLU A 153 -14.68 7.59 2.97
N ARG A 154 -15.35 8.69 3.37
CA ARG A 154 -14.69 9.81 4.05
C ARG A 154 -13.99 9.38 5.34
N ASP A 155 -14.66 8.63 6.20
CA ASP A 155 -14.08 8.13 7.46
C ASP A 155 -12.88 7.19 7.22
N VAL A 156 -12.97 6.29 6.23
CA VAL A 156 -11.84 5.44 5.84
C VAL A 156 -10.66 6.28 5.32
N ILE A 157 -10.91 7.21 4.40
CA ILE A 157 -9.90 8.12 3.84
C ILE A 157 -9.23 8.93 4.95
N GLU A 158 -10.01 9.49 5.88
CA GLU A 158 -9.51 10.31 6.98
C GLU A 158 -8.66 9.50 7.95
N ARG A 159 -9.09 8.31 8.37
CA ARG A 159 -8.28 7.41 9.21
C ARG A 159 -6.98 7.01 8.54
N CYS A 160 -7.04 6.66 7.25
CA CYS A 160 -5.85 6.31 6.47
C CYS A 160 -4.90 7.50 6.32
N PHE A 161 -5.43 8.71 6.12
CA PHE A 161 -4.66 9.94 6.01
C PHE A 161 -3.98 10.28 7.32
N ASN A 162 -4.74 10.33 8.40
CA ASN A 162 -4.25 10.69 9.73
C ASN A 162 -3.20 9.69 10.24
N GLY A 163 -3.36 8.40 9.92
CA GLY A 163 -2.35 7.38 10.20
C GLY A 163 -1.19 7.29 9.21
N GLY A 164 -1.22 8.07 8.13
CA GLY A 164 -0.17 8.10 7.10
C GLY A 164 1.01 8.98 7.51
N VAL A 165 2.19 8.66 6.97
CA VAL A 165 3.46 9.38 7.20
C VAL A 165 3.93 10.10 5.93
N PRO A 166 4.74 11.18 6.05
CA PRO A 166 5.07 12.04 4.92
C PRO A 166 6.12 11.45 3.95
N SER A 167 6.73 10.31 4.26
CA SER A 167 7.73 9.68 3.38
C SER A 167 7.65 8.15 3.40
N ILE A 168 8.10 7.55 2.31
CA ILE A 168 8.21 6.09 2.16
C ILE A 168 9.11 5.53 3.26
N GLU A 169 10.23 6.19 3.54
CA GLU A 169 11.24 5.75 4.50
C GLU A 169 10.66 5.59 5.90
N LYS A 170 9.84 6.56 6.35
CA LYS A 170 9.13 6.47 7.64
C LYS A 170 8.09 5.35 7.64
N GLY A 171 7.39 5.15 6.52
CA GLY A 171 6.37 4.11 6.41
C GLY A 171 6.99 2.71 6.48
N VAL A 172 8.14 2.55 5.83
CA VAL A 172 8.89 1.29 5.86
C VAL A 172 9.56 1.06 7.22
N GLU A 173 9.95 2.10 7.95
CA GLU A 173 10.52 1.92 9.29
C GLU A 173 9.57 1.19 10.24
N ALA A 174 8.27 1.50 10.22
CA ALA A 174 7.27 0.77 10.99
C ALA A 174 7.18 -0.71 10.59
N VAL A 175 7.22 -1.01 9.28
CA VAL A 175 7.26 -2.39 8.76
C VAL A 175 8.50 -3.13 9.25
N ILE A 176 9.65 -2.47 9.28
CA ILE A 176 10.91 -3.07 9.73
C ILE A 176 10.84 -3.42 11.21
N GLU A 177 10.31 -2.53 12.04
CA GLU A 177 10.14 -2.82 13.48
C GLU A 177 9.13 -3.94 13.73
N GLU A 178 8.02 -3.98 13.00
CA GLU A 178 7.03 -5.05 13.09
C GLU A 178 7.61 -6.41 12.68
N VAL A 179 8.37 -6.44 11.57
CA VAL A 179 9.06 -7.65 11.12
C VAL A 179 10.11 -8.08 12.16
N LYS A 180 10.94 -7.16 12.69
CA LYS A 180 11.89 -7.50 13.76
C LYS A 180 11.19 -8.11 14.97
N PHE A 181 10.11 -7.49 15.44
CA PHE A 181 9.34 -7.97 16.59
C PHE A 181 8.74 -9.35 16.32
N TYR A 182 8.19 -9.57 15.12
CA TYR A 182 7.68 -10.86 14.70
C TYR A 182 8.77 -11.93 14.79
N PHE A 183 9.96 -11.66 14.25
CA PHE A 183 11.07 -12.61 14.29
C PHE A 183 11.53 -12.89 15.73
N LEU A 184 11.69 -11.86 16.57
CA LEU A 184 12.05 -12.04 17.98
C LEU A 184 11.05 -12.93 18.75
N LYS A 185 9.76 -12.83 18.43
CA LYS A 185 8.71 -13.63 19.08
C LYS A 185 8.63 -15.08 18.56
N HIS A 186 8.99 -15.31 17.29
CA HIS A 186 8.79 -16.61 16.64
C HIS A 186 10.11 -17.36 16.35
N THR A 187 11.26 -16.80 16.74
CA THR A 187 12.59 -17.41 16.54
C THR A 187 12.79 -18.77 17.21
N GLU A 188 12.03 -19.11 18.26
CA GLU A 188 12.08 -20.45 18.89
C GLU A 188 11.63 -21.58 17.93
N HIS A 189 10.81 -21.25 16.93
CA HIS A 189 10.40 -22.19 15.88
C HIS A 189 11.39 -22.28 14.71
N PHE A 190 12.40 -21.40 14.65
CA PHE A 190 13.45 -21.41 13.62
C PHE A 190 14.78 -22.00 14.08
N THR A 191 14.98 -22.10 15.39
CA THR A 191 16.14 -22.79 15.97
C THR A 191 15.98 -24.30 16.05
N SER A 192 14.81 -24.87 15.73
CA SER A 192 14.45 -26.24 16.13
C SER A 192 14.29 -27.29 15.01
N ALA A 193 14.55 -27.00 13.72
CA ALA A 193 14.39 -28.04 12.68
C ALA A 193 15.42 -28.07 11.54
N ALA A 194 16.43 -27.20 11.54
CA ALA A 194 17.57 -27.32 10.63
C ALA A 194 18.86 -27.35 11.43
N ASN A 195 19.27 -28.56 11.82
CA ASN A 195 20.66 -28.84 12.16
C ASN A 195 21.57 -28.26 11.07
N LYS A 196 22.19 -27.13 11.35
CA LYS A 196 23.50 -26.69 10.85
C LYS A 196 23.98 -25.63 11.83
N GLU A 197 24.96 -26.04 12.62
CA GLU A 197 25.85 -25.26 13.49
C GLU A 197 25.44 -23.81 13.74
N ASN A 198 25.26 -23.43 15.01
CA ASN A 198 25.19 -22.03 15.43
C ASN A 198 26.18 -21.20 14.58
N PRO A 199 25.74 -20.07 13.97
CA PRO A 199 26.63 -19.24 13.18
C PRO A 199 27.94 -19.04 13.93
N SER A 200 29.07 -19.13 13.22
CA SER A 200 30.38 -18.97 13.85
C SER A 200 30.37 -17.70 14.72
N ARG A 201 31.09 -17.69 15.86
CA ARG A 201 31.06 -16.56 16.82
C ARG A 201 31.22 -15.18 16.15
N ASN A 202 31.88 -15.11 15.00
CA ASN A 202 32.09 -13.88 14.24
C ASN A 202 31.12 -13.64 13.06
N GLU A 203 30.27 -14.60 12.70
CA GLU A 203 29.26 -14.45 11.64
C GLU A 203 28.09 -13.56 12.06
N PRO A 204 27.36 -12.94 11.11
CA PRO A 204 26.15 -12.19 11.40
C PRO A 204 25.12 -13.06 12.14
N CYS A 205 24.51 -12.49 13.19
CA CYS A 205 23.51 -13.19 13.97
C CYS A 205 22.22 -13.42 13.17
N PHE A 206 21.62 -14.59 13.36
CA PHE A 206 20.37 -15.01 12.68
C PHE A 206 19.16 -14.09 12.95
N CYS A 207 19.21 -13.25 13.98
CA CYS A 207 18.12 -12.32 14.29
C CYS A 207 18.04 -11.10 13.35
N GLY A 208 18.92 -10.99 12.35
CA GLY A 208 18.91 -9.90 11.38
C GLY A 208 19.44 -8.56 11.91
N SER A 209 20.01 -8.53 13.13
CA SER A 209 20.57 -7.30 13.73
C SER A 209 21.84 -6.79 13.04
N GLY A 210 22.46 -7.60 12.18
CA GLY A 210 23.77 -7.31 11.58
C GLY A 210 24.96 -7.39 12.55
N LYS A 211 24.74 -7.65 13.84
CA LYS A 211 25.80 -7.85 14.83
C LYS A 211 26.40 -9.25 14.70
N LYS A 212 27.67 -9.41 15.09
CA LYS A 212 28.32 -10.72 15.24
C LYS A 212 27.54 -11.60 16.22
N TYR A 213 27.41 -12.90 15.97
CA TYR A 213 26.68 -13.85 16.81
C TYR A 213 27.06 -13.74 18.29
N LYS A 214 28.37 -13.70 18.60
CA LYS A 214 28.90 -13.53 19.97
C LYS A 214 28.53 -12.21 20.67
N LYS A 215 28.00 -11.22 19.95
CA LYS A 215 27.58 -9.92 20.46
C LYS A 215 26.05 -9.76 20.46
N CYS A 216 25.32 -10.85 20.24
CA CYS A 216 23.86 -10.87 20.17
C CYS A 216 23.34 -12.13 20.85
N HIS A 217 22.84 -13.12 20.11
CA HIS A 217 22.24 -14.34 20.67
C HIS A 217 23.25 -15.41 21.10
N GLY A 218 24.54 -15.25 20.80
CA GLY A 218 25.62 -16.13 21.25
C GLY A 218 26.37 -15.64 22.48
N GLN A 219 25.69 -14.88 23.35
CA GLN A 219 26.22 -14.46 24.65
C GLN A 219 26.19 -15.60 25.65
#